data_AF-A0AA51M1T5-F1
#
_entry.id   AF-A0AA51M1T5-F1
#
_cell.length_a   1.000
_cell.length_b   1.000
_cell.length_c   1.000
_cell.angle_alpha   90.00
_cell.angle_beta   90.00
_cell.angle_gamma   90.00
#
_symmetry.space_group_name_H-M   'P 1'
#
loop_
_entity.id
_entity.type
_entity.pdbx_description
1 polymer ?
#
loop_
_entity_poly.entity_id
_entity_poly.type
_entity_poly.pdbx_seq_one_letter_code
_entity_poly.pdbx_strand_id
1 'polypeptide(L)'
;MSSKQAPRSHPRVLVSRSVDERRKVSRNADSVRERLRNGAQLIVVDSGDRVIDLSEKELRAKHEWTLRIVGTSKVRIHLSAPLPATAQIVATGRSFVEVTGRVTVHAYTHATVHAFDQCTVHAWNYAAVSACDSVVVVAVDDTEIAAYDHARVDASDRARVTAADSSSVRLSGDASAAVARGVKVTGPARANVHVASSGLLT
;
A
#
# COMPACT_ATOMS: atom_id res chain seq x y z
N MET A 1 -4.89 -21.00 31.23
CA MET A 1 -5.51 -21.52 29.98
C MET A 1 -4.79 -20.88 28.80
N SER A 2 -4.16 -21.70 27.97
CA SER A 2 -3.21 -21.30 26.93
C SER A 2 -3.92 -20.56 25.78
N SER A 3 -3.50 -19.34 25.47
CA SER A 3 -4.02 -18.55 24.35
C SER A 3 -3.48 -19.12 23.03
N LYS A 4 -4.31 -19.87 22.32
CA LYS A 4 -4.02 -20.28 20.94
C LYS A 4 -4.01 -19.03 20.05
N GLN A 5 -2.80 -18.59 19.69
CA GLN A 5 -2.56 -17.63 18.63
C GLN A 5 -3.16 -18.19 17.34
N ALA A 6 -4.09 -17.45 16.73
CA ALA A 6 -4.64 -17.79 15.43
C ALA A 6 -3.51 -17.73 14.37
N PRO A 7 -3.44 -18.69 13.42
CA PRO A 7 -2.41 -18.67 12.40
C PRO A 7 -2.61 -17.43 11.51
N ARG A 8 -1.59 -16.56 11.47
CA ARG A 8 -1.48 -15.43 10.53
C ARG A 8 -1.42 -15.98 9.10
N SER A 9 -2.60 -16.15 8.50
CA SER A 9 -2.75 -16.54 7.09
C SER A 9 -2.38 -15.36 6.20
N HIS A 10 -1.11 -15.26 5.82
CA HIS A 10 -0.69 -14.33 4.77
C HIS A 10 -1.33 -14.75 3.43
N PRO A 11 -1.88 -13.82 2.63
CA PRO A 11 -2.24 -14.12 1.25
C PRO A 11 -0.99 -14.65 0.53
N ARG A 12 -1.14 -15.77 -0.18
CA ARG A 12 -0.04 -16.41 -0.94
C ARG A 12 0.43 -15.48 -2.05
N VAL A 13 1.39 -14.62 -1.76
CA VAL A 13 2.16 -13.91 -2.77
C VAL A 13 3.06 -14.96 -3.43
N LEU A 14 2.79 -15.30 -4.68
CA LEU A 14 3.66 -16.15 -5.50
C LEU A 14 5.03 -15.46 -5.68
N VAL A 15 5.95 -15.71 -4.76
CA VAL A 15 7.37 -15.40 -4.94
C VAL A 15 7.97 -16.56 -5.74
N SER A 16 7.80 -16.53 -7.06
CA SER A 16 8.45 -17.52 -7.92
C SER A 16 9.98 -17.39 -7.77
N ARG A 17 10.59 -18.40 -7.12
CA ARG A 17 12.02 -18.69 -7.23
C ARG A 17 12.20 -19.49 -8.51
N SER A 18 12.51 -18.79 -9.60
CA SER A 18 13.05 -19.44 -10.80
C SER A 18 14.26 -18.63 -11.26
N VAL A 19 15.38 -19.33 -11.25
CA VAL A 19 16.72 -18.89 -11.65
C VAL A 19 16.68 -18.42 -13.10
N ASP A 20 17.09 -17.17 -13.32
CA ASP A 20 17.77 -16.66 -14.51
C ASP A 20 17.16 -16.83 -15.92
N GLU A 21 15.84 -16.93 -16.05
CA GLU A 21 15.21 -16.28 -17.21
C GLU A 21 15.29 -14.78 -16.95
N ARG A 22 15.89 -13.98 -17.84
CA ARG A 22 15.78 -12.51 -17.80
C ARG A 22 14.30 -12.17 -17.70
N ARG A 23 13.81 -11.96 -16.47
CA ARG A 23 12.39 -11.85 -16.17
C ARG A 23 11.90 -10.73 -17.07
N LYS A 24 11.06 -11.04 -18.08
CA LYS A 24 10.57 -9.99 -18.99
C LYS A 24 9.94 -8.95 -18.08
N VAL A 25 10.49 -7.75 -18.05
CA VAL A 25 9.99 -6.62 -17.26
C VAL A 25 9.33 -5.61 -18.18
N SER A 26 8.29 -4.97 -17.68
CA SER A 26 7.62 -3.86 -18.35
C SER A 26 8.23 -2.55 -17.85
N ARG A 27 8.67 -1.70 -18.79
CA ARG A 27 9.36 -0.43 -18.49
C ARG A 27 8.54 0.81 -18.87
N ASN A 28 7.36 0.61 -19.44
CA ASN A 28 6.43 1.65 -19.87
C ASN A 28 4.99 1.11 -19.93
N ALA A 29 4.03 2.02 -20.05
CA ALA A 29 2.59 1.71 -20.09
C ALA A 29 2.21 0.74 -21.22
N ASP A 30 2.74 0.94 -22.43
CA ASP A 30 2.44 0.06 -23.57
C ASP A 30 2.88 -1.39 -23.32
N SER A 31 4.05 -1.59 -22.74
CA SER A 31 4.55 -2.93 -22.39
C SER A 31 3.76 -3.58 -21.25
N VAL A 32 3.12 -2.81 -20.37
CA VAL A 32 2.17 -3.34 -19.38
C VAL A 32 0.88 -3.78 -20.09
N ARG A 33 0.30 -2.89 -20.90
CA ARG A 33 -0.94 -3.13 -21.65
C ARG A 33 -0.83 -4.35 -22.56
N GLU A 34 0.24 -4.45 -23.33
CA GLU A 34 0.48 -5.55 -24.26
C GLU A 34 0.53 -6.90 -23.53
N ARG A 35 1.23 -6.95 -22.40
CA ARG A 35 1.32 -8.18 -21.61
C ARG A 35 0.00 -8.58 -20.98
N LEU A 36 -0.74 -7.62 -20.44
CA LEU A 36 -2.09 -7.89 -19.94
C LEU A 36 -2.99 -8.43 -21.05
N ARG A 37 -3.00 -7.79 -22.23
CA ARG A 37 -3.78 -8.26 -23.39
C ARG A 37 -3.40 -9.68 -23.82
N ASN A 38 -2.13 -10.03 -23.72
CA ASN A 38 -1.61 -11.35 -24.06
C ASN A 38 -1.78 -12.40 -22.95
N GLY A 39 -2.59 -12.11 -21.92
CA GLY A 39 -2.93 -13.10 -20.89
C GLY A 39 -1.88 -13.27 -19.79
N ALA A 40 -0.92 -12.35 -19.65
CA ALA A 40 0.07 -12.45 -18.58
C ALA A 40 -0.63 -12.33 -17.21
N GLN A 41 -0.37 -13.31 -16.34
CA GLN A 41 -0.83 -13.31 -14.95
C GLN A 41 0.09 -12.52 -14.03
N LEU A 42 1.37 -12.36 -14.39
CA LEU A 42 2.33 -11.55 -13.65
C LEU A 42 3.01 -10.56 -14.59
N ILE A 43 2.83 -9.28 -14.30
CA ILE A 43 3.57 -8.19 -14.94
C ILE A 43 4.51 -7.60 -13.90
N VAL A 44 5.81 -7.79 -14.10
CA VAL A 44 6.83 -7.13 -13.29
C VAL A 44 7.15 -5.79 -13.94
N VAL A 45 6.93 -4.70 -13.21
CA VAL A 45 7.26 -3.34 -13.61
C VAL A 45 8.58 -2.94 -12.97
N ASP A 46 9.54 -2.64 -13.84
CA ASP A 46 10.86 -2.12 -13.46
C ASP A 46 11.18 -0.92 -14.37
N SER A 47 10.72 0.26 -13.96
CA SER A 47 10.82 1.49 -14.76
C SER A 47 12.15 2.23 -14.58
N GLY A 48 13.00 1.77 -13.66
CA GLY A 48 14.15 2.54 -13.17
C GLY A 48 13.67 3.90 -12.66
N ASP A 49 14.26 4.98 -13.16
CA ASP A 49 13.94 6.34 -12.71
C ASP A 49 12.76 6.99 -13.45
N ARG A 50 12.19 6.31 -14.46
CA ARG A 50 11.05 6.85 -15.22
C ARG A 50 9.76 6.65 -14.47
N VAL A 51 8.87 7.64 -14.56
CA VAL A 51 7.48 7.51 -14.11
C VAL A 51 6.67 6.80 -15.18
N ILE A 52 5.86 5.83 -14.79
CA ILE A 52 4.85 5.19 -15.64
C ILE A 52 3.47 5.58 -15.13
N ASP A 53 2.69 6.24 -15.97
CA ASP A 53 1.27 6.51 -15.70
C ASP A 53 0.42 5.36 -16.27
N LEU A 54 -0.46 4.80 -15.45
CA LEU A 54 -1.37 3.72 -15.81
C LEU A 54 -2.80 4.16 -15.53
N SER A 55 -3.66 3.89 -16.50
CA SER A 55 -5.10 4.14 -16.43
C SER A 55 -5.88 2.84 -16.68
N GLU A 56 -7.20 2.95 -16.75
CA GLU A 56 -8.05 1.83 -17.16
C GLU A 56 -7.71 1.36 -18.58
N LYS A 57 -7.07 2.18 -19.43
CA LYS A 57 -6.70 1.75 -20.79
C LYS A 57 -5.65 0.64 -20.76
N GLU A 58 -4.72 0.71 -19.81
CA GLU A 58 -3.64 -0.24 -19.64
C GLU A 58 -4.10 -1.44 -18.79
N LEU A 59 -4.89 -1.20 -17.76
CA LEU A 59 -5.25 -2.20 -16.73
C LEU A 59 -6.54 -2.99 -17.02
N ARG A 60 -6.87 -3.19 -18.30
CA ARG A 60 -8.02 -3.99 -18.76
C ARG A 60 -7.62 -5.44 -19.00
N ALA A 61 -8.02 -6.33 -18.09
CA ALA A 61 -7.93 -7.77 -18.29
C ALA A 61 -9.08 -8.49 -17.55
N LYS A 62 -9.57 -9.58 -18.14
CA LYS A 62 -10.67 -10.39 -17.61
C LYS A 62 -10.20 -11.63 -16.84
N HIS A 63 -8.92 -11.96 -16.95
CA HIS A 63 -8.28 -13.03 -16.18
C HIS A 63 -7.68 -12.49 -14.88
N GLU A 64 -7.17 -13.39 -14.04
CA GLU A 64 -6.41 -13.02 -12.85
C GLU A 64 -5.03 -12.49 -13.21
N TRP A 65 -4.63 -11.37 -12.61
CA TRP A 65 -3.32 -10.79 -12.85
C TRP A 65 -2.79 -10.01 -11.65
N THR A 66 -1.47 -9.97 -11.55
CA THR A 66 -0.72 -9.17 -10.59
C THR A 66 0.21 -8.20 -11.32
N LEU A 67 0.09 -6.91 -11.00
CA LEU A 67 1.08 -5.90 -11.34
C LEU A 67 2.06 -5.77 -10.17
N ARG A 68 3.28 -6.28 -10.33
CA ARG A 68 4.33 -6.20 -9.32
C ARG A 68 5.33 -5.11 -9.67
N ILE A 69 5.35 -4.05 -8.88
CA ILE A 69 6.22 -2.88 -9.02
C ILE A 69 7.45 -3.10 -8.13
N VAL A 70 8.64 -3.05 -8.73
CA VAL A 70 9.90 -3.46 -8.08
C VAL A 70 11.01 -2.41 -8.24
N GLY A 71 12.14 -2.65 -7.57
CA GLY A 71 13.33 -1.82 -7.72
C GLY A 71 13.12 -0.42 -7.17
N THR A 72 13.44 0.59 -7.97
CA THR A 72 13.23 2.02 -7.70
C THR A 72 12.10 2.61 -8.54
N SER A 73 11.27 1.76 -9.14
CA SER A 73 10.24 2.16 -10.09
C SER A 73 9.27 3.17 -9.49
N LYS A 74 8.83 4.12 -10.32
CA LYS A 74 7.80 5.10 -9.98
C LYS A 74 6.59 4.86 -10.88
N VAL A 75 5.44 4.55 -10.28
CA VAL A 75 4.21 4.27 -11.01
C VAL A 75 3.07 5.11 -10.44
N ARG A 76 2.32 5.77 -11.32
CA ARG A 76 1.05 6.42 -10.96
C ARG A 76 -0.10 5.64 -11.55
N ILE A 77 -1.13 5.40 -10.76
CA ILE A 77 -2.31 4.63 -11.15
C ILE A 77 -3.53 5.49 -10.85
N HIS A 78 -4.19 6.00 -11.89
CA HIS A 78 -5.37 6.84 -11.75
C HIS A 78 -6.57 6.14 -12.39
N LEU A 79 -7.53 5.72 -11.57
CA LEU A 79 -8.71 4.99 -12.01
C LEU A 79 -10.00 5.67 -11.53
N SER A 80 -10.96 5.82 -12.44
CA SER A 80 -12.33 6.24 -12.14
C SER A 80 -13.22 5.05 -11.76
N ALA A 81 -12.85 3.83 -12.19
CA ALA A 81 -13.56 2.60 -11.88
C ALA A 81 -12.69 1.66 -11.03
N PRO A 82 -13.28 0.87 -10.12
CA PRO A 82 -12.53 -0.12 -9.34
C PRO A 82 -11.89 -1.17 -10.24
N LEU A 83 -10.71 -1.64 -9.86
CA LEU A 83 -10.13 -2.85 -10.45
C LEU A 83 -11.01 -4.08 -10.13
N PRO A 84 -11.05 -5.09 -11.01
CA PRO A 84 -11.72 -6.35 -10.68
C PRO A 84 -11.03 -7.01 -9.48
N ALA A 85 -11.77 -7.80 -8.69
CA ALA A 85 -11.21 -8.50 -7.52
C ALA A 85 -10.06 -9.46 -7.88
N THR A 86 -9.95 -9.85 -9.14
CA THR A 86 -8.90 -10.71 -9.70
C THR A 86 -7.61 -9.96 -10.03
N ALA A 87 -7.57 -8.63 -9.86
CA ALA A 87 -6.41 -7.79 -10.08
C ALA A 87 -5.72 -7.45 -8.77
N GLN A 88 -4.40 -7.55 -8.75
CA GLN A 88 -3.58 -7.26 -7.58
C GLN A 88 -2.47 -6.28 -7.93
N ILE A 89 -2.32 -5.22 -7.13
CA ILE A 89 -1.20 -4.28 -7.22
C ILE A 89 -0.26 -4.53 -6.05
N VAL A 90 1.01 -4.85 -6.34
CA VAL A 90 2.01 -5.20 -5.34
C VAL A 90 3.24 -4.30 -5.51
N ALA A 91 3.59 -3.53 -4.48
CA ALA A 91 4.77 -2.69 -4.45
C ALA A 91 5.85 -3.29 -3.53
N THR A 92 7.08 -3.39 -4.04
CA THR A 92 8.23 -3.97 -3.32
C THR A 92 9.52 -3.22 -3.64
N GLY A 93 10.59 -3.49 -2.91
CA GLY A 93 11.85 -2.76 -3.06
C GLY A 93 11.69 -1.32 -2.57
N ARG A 94 12.37 -0.38 -3.22
CA ARG A 94 12.24 1.06 -2.98
C ARG A 94 11.33 1.70 -4.03
N SER A 95 10.30 0.96 -4.47
CA SER A 95 9.35 1.47 -5.46
C SER A 95 8.46 2.54 -4.85
N PHE A 96 7.98 3.44 -5.70
CA PHE A 96 7.02 4.47 -5.37
C PHE A 96 5.74 4.25 -6.19
N VAL A 97 4.60 4.23 -5.51
CA VAL A 97 3.29 4.09 -6.14
C VAL A 97 2.37 5.21 -5.70
N GLU A 98 1.87 5.98 -6.65
CA GLU A 98 0.77 6.93 -6.42
C GLU A 98 -0.52 6.31 -6.95
N VAL A 99 -1.60 6.36 -6.19
CA VAL A 99 -2.85 5.72 -6.57
C VAL A 99 -4.09 6.51 -6.16
N THR A 100 -5.03 6.63 -7.10
CA THR A 100 -6.34 7.28 -6.90
C THR A 100 -7.48 6.34 -7.33
N GLY A 101 -8.70 6.62 -6.87
CA GLY A 101 -9.91 5.85 -7.14
C GLY A 101 -10.26 4.82 -6.07
N ARG A 102 -10.46 3.56 -6.49
CA ARG A 102 -10.78 2.43 -5.60
C ARG A 102 -9.87 1.25 -5.91
N VAL A 103 -8.65 1.32 -5.41
CA VAL A 103 -7.59 0.34 -5.66
C VAL A 103 -7.09 -0.24 -4.36
N THR A 104 -6.80 -1.54 -4.37
CA THR A 104 -6.07 -2.21 -3.29
C THR A 104 -4.60 -2.32 -3.66
N VAL A 105 -3.70 -1.81 -2.80
CA VAL A 105 -2.25 -1.93 -2.96
C VAL A 105 -1.66 -2.72 -1.80
N HIS A 106 -0.80 -3.67 -2.12
CA HIS A 106 0.00 -4.41 -1.14
C HIS A 106 1.45 -3.91 -1.18
N ALA A 107 1.86 -3.19 -0.14
CA ALA A 107 3.18 -2.59 -0.02
C ALA A 107 4.05 -3.37 0.96
N TYR A 108 5.25 -3.75 0.52
CA TYR A 108 6.20 -4.51 1.32
C TYR A 108 7.59 -3.90 1.28
N THR A 109 8.43 -4.34 2.22
CA THR A 109 9.86 -4.03 2.28
C THR A 109 10.09 -2.54 2.48
N HIS A 110 10.54 -1.77 1.48
CA HIS A 110 10.77 -0.32 1.60
C HIS A 110 9.93 0.46 0.56
N ALA A 111 8.78 -0.11 0.16
CA ALA A 111 7.93 0.53 -0.84
C ALA A 111 7.23 1.74 -0.23
N THR A 112 7.10 2.81 -1.02
CA THR A 112 6.36 4.01 -0.67
C THR A 112 5.07 4.07 -1.46
N VAL A 113 3.94 4.31 -0.79
CA VAL A 113 2.62 4.45 -1.43
C VAL A 113 2.00 5.79 -1.06
N HIS A 114 1.60 6.57 -2.05
CA HIS A 114 0.70 7.72 -1.89
C HIS A 114 -0.68 7.28 -2.37
N ALA A 115 -1.65 7.23 -1.46
CA ALA A 115 -3.00 6.77 -1.75
C ALA A 115 -4.03 7.86 -1.43
N PHE A 116 -5.01 7.97 -2.31
CA PHE A 116 -6.09 8.97 -2.24
C PHE A 116 -7.46 8.32 -2.48
N ASP A 117 -8.53 9.11 -2.39
CA ASP A 117 -9.92 8.70 -2.59
C ASP A 117 -10.38 7.56 -1.66
N GLN A 118 -10.73 6.40 -2.23
CA GLN A 118 -11.30 5.23 -1.54
C GLN A 118 -10.37 4.02 -1.67
N CYS A 119 -9.06 4.25 -1.76
CA CYS A 119 -8.08 3.17 -1.85
C CYS A 119 -7.95 2.40 -0.53
N THR A 120 -7.47 1.16 -0.64
CA THR A 120 -7.05 0.34 0.50
C THR A 120 -5.57 0.02 0.35
N VAL A 121 -4.78 0.25 1.39
CA VAL A 121 -3.36 -0.09 1.40
C VAL A 121 -3.10 -1.07 2.52
N HIS A 122 -2.51 -2.21 2.18
CA HIS A 122 -1.93 -3.10 3.17
C HIS A 122 -0.42 -2.96 3.15
N ALA A 123 0.16 -2.51 4.26
CA ALA A 123 1.58 -2.19 4.40
C ALA A 123 2.25 -3.10 5.43
N TRP A 124 3.43 -3.61 5.08
CA TRP A 124 4.22 -4.52 5.92
C TRP A 124 5.72 -4.21 5.85
N ASN A 125 6.47 -4.73 6.83
CA ASN A 125 7.92 -4.51 7.01
C ASN A 125 8.24 -3.01 7.19
N TYR A 126 9.03 -2.40 6.31
CA TYR A 126 9.45 -0.99 6.37
C TYR A 126 8.72 -0.13 5.31
N ALA A 127 7.52 -0.54 4.89
CA ALA A 127 6.76 0.21 3.90
C ALA A 127 6.28 1.55 4.47
N ALA A 128 6.29 2.58 3.62
CA ALA A 128 5.81 3.91 3.96
C ALA A 128 4.52 4.23 3.19
N VAL A 129 3.53 4.82 3.85
CA VAL A 129 2.25 5.17 3.23
C VAL A 129 1.85 6.59 3.59
N SER A 130 1.51 7.41 2.59
CA SER A 130 0.75 8.65 2.76
C SER A 130 -0.69 8.40 2.31
N ALA A 131 -1.64 8.59 3.21
CA ALA A 131 -3.06 8.32 2.99
C ALA A 131 -3.89 9.60 3.18
N CYS A 132 -4.61 10.00 2.14
CA CYS A 132 -5.53 11.14 2.12
C CYS A 132 -6.98 10.70 1.87
N ASP A 133 -7.94 11.61 2.03
CA ASP A 133 -9.37 11.36 1.79
C ASP A 133 -9.95 10.21 2.63
N SER A 134 -10.59 9.21 2.00
CA SER A 134 -11.28 8.09 2.65
C SER A 134 -10.47 6.79 2.59
N VAL A 135 -9.14 6.88 2.48
CA VAL A 135 -8.25 5.72 2.38
C VAL A 135 -8.28 4.88 3.65
N VAL A 136 -8.21 3.56 3.46
CA VAL A 136 -8.07 2.58 4.55
C VAL A 136 -6.67 1.98 4.50
N VAL A 137 -5.95 2.01 5.62
CA VAL A 137 -4.61 1.44 5.74
C VAL A 137 -4.58 0.37 6.83
N VAL A 138 -4.02 -0.79 6.50
CA VAL A 138 -3.61 -1.81 7.48
C VAL A 138 -2.09 -1.80 7.53
N ALA A 139 -1.52 -1.46 8.68
CA ALA A 139 -0.09 -1.26 8.89
C ALA A 139 0.44 -2.24 9.95
N VAL A 140 1.50 -2.96 9.60
CA VAL A 140 2.10 -4.01 10.44
C VAL A 140 3.63 -3.87 10.41
N ASP A 141 4.33 -4.42 11.41
CA ASP A 141 5.79 -4.39 11.56
C ASP A 141 6.34 -2.96 11.64
N ASP A 142 7.51 -2.67 11.07
CA ASP A 142 8.19 -1.36 11.12
C ASP A 142 7.66 -0.33 10.10
N THR A 143 6.34 -0.31 9.84
CA THR A 143 5.74 0.57 8.83
C THR A 143 5.60 2.01 9.31
N GLU A 144 5.62 2.95 8.37
CA GLU A 144 5.48 4.39 8.61
C GLU A 144 4.29 4.96 7.84
N ILE A 145 3.29 5.48 8.55
CA ILE A 145 2.03 5.94 7.96
C ILE A 145 1.81 7.42 8.27
N ALA A 146 1.52 8.23 7.25
CA ALA A 146 0.96 9.56 7.38
C ALA A 146 -0.51 9.54 6.93
N ALA A 147 -1.43 10.00 7.79
CA ALA A 147 -2.86 9.90 7.56
C ALA A 147 -3.57 11.25 7.77
N TYR A 148 -4.32 11.68 6.76
CA TYR A 148 -4.98 12.99 6.70
C TYR A 148 -6.47 12.86 6.34
N ASP A 149 -7.20 13.97 6.41
CA ASP A 149 -8.64 14.06 6.09
C ASP A 149 -9.51 13.04 6.83
N HIS A 150 -10.04 12.04 6.12
CA HIS A 150 -10.92 11.00 6.65
C HIS A 150 -10.26 9.60 6.64
N ALA A 151 -8.93 9.55 6.51
CA ALA A 151 -8.20 8.31 6.41
C ALA A 151 -8.36 7.47 7.69
N ARG A 152 -8.37 6.14 7.52
CA ARG A 152 -8.52 5.18 8.61
C ARG A 152 -7.32 4.25 8.64
N VAL A 153 -6.66 4.14 9.79
CA VAL A 153 -5.47 3.30 9.96
C VAL A 153 -5.71 2.27 11.05
N ASP A 154 -5.51 0.99 10.74
CA ASP A 154 -5.33 -0.07 11.74
C ASP A 154 -3.85 -0.42 11.79
N ALA A 155 -3.20 -0.10 12.90
CA ALA A 155 -1.76 -0.25 13.10
C ALA A 155 -1.45 -1.24 14.21
N SER A 156 -0.49 -2.11 13.95
CA SER A 156 -0.08 -3.21 14.82
C SER A 156 1.43 -3.44 14.82
N ASP A 157 1.92 -4.23 15.77
CA ASP A 157 3.33 -4.55 15.97
C ASP A 157 4.18 -3.28 16.15
N ARG A 158 5.15 -2.93 15.29
CA ARG A 158 6.01 -1.74 15.48
C ARG A 158 5.59 -0.53 14.62
N ALA A 159 4.36 -0.54 14.11
CA ALA A 159 3.91 0.46 13.15
C ALA A 159 3.83 1.85 13.79
N ARG A 160 4.27 2.87 13.06
CA ARG A 160 4.25 4.27 13.48
C ARG A 160 3.31 5.07 12.61
N VAL A 161 2.42 5.83 13.25
CA VAL A 161 1.40 6.63 12.56
C VAL A 161 1.53 8.11 12.93
N THR A 162 1.58 8.99 11.94
CA THR A 162 1.31 10.41 12.10
C THR A 162 -0.07 10.70 11.53
N ALA A 163 -0.94 11.31 12.32
CA ALA A 163 -2.33 11.52 11.92
C ALA A 163 -2.83 12.94 12.26
N ALA A 164 -3.60 13.52 11.35
CA ALA A 164 -4.22 14.84 11.51
C ALA A 164 -5.69 14.84 11.03
N ASP A 165 -6.33 15.99 11.13
CA ASP A 165 -7.71 16.25 10.67
C ASP A 165 -8.75 15.29 11.27
N SER A 166 -9.72 14.86 10.46
CA SER A 166 -10.82 13.96 10.83
C SER A 166 -10.44 12.48 10.71
N SER A 167 -9.14 12.16 10.69
CA SER A 167 -8.66 10.80 10.53
C SER A 167 -8.93 9.96 11.78
N SER A 168 -8.80 8.63 11.64
CA SER A 168 -8.95 7.71 12.75
C SER A 168 -7.86 6.64 12.76
N VAL A 169 -7.37 6.34 13.96
CA VAL A 169 -6.29 5.37 14.18
C VAL A 169 -6.74 4.34 15.21
N ARG A 170 -6.55 3.06 14.90
CA ARG A 170 -6.66 1.95 15.83
C ARG A 170 -5.26 1.39 16.08
N LEU A 171 -4.84 1.34 17.34
CA LEU A 171 -3.52 0.86 17.74
C LEU A 171 -3.59 -0.46 18.49
N SER A 172 -2.72 -1.39 18.14
CA SER A 172 -2.51 -2.66 18.84
C SER A 172 -1.03 -3.07 18.87
N GLY A 173 -0.65 -4.04 19.72
CA GLY A 173 0.75 -4.41 19.91
C GLY A 173 1.60 -3.25 20.43
N ASP A 174 2.79 -3.07 19.86
CA ASP A 174 3.71 -1.98 20.20
C ASP A 174 3.51 -0.74 19.30
N ALA A 175 2.41 -0.68 18.55
CA ALA A 175 2.16 0.39 17.60
C ALA A 175 2.00 1.72 18.33
N SER A 176 2.44 2.80 17.70
CA SER A 176 2.44 4.15 18.28
C SER A 176 1.89 5.18 17.29
N ALA A 177 1.38 6.29 17.82
CA ALA A 177 0.91 7.38 16.98
C ALA A 177 1.28 8.75 17.53
N ALA A 178 1.68 9.66 16.63
CA ALA A 178 1.71 11.09 16.86
C ALA A 178 0.45 11.72 16.23
N VAL A 179 -0.43 12.34 17.01
CA VAL A 179 -1.74 12.80 16.52
C VAL A 179 -2.00 14.28 16.79
N ALA A 180 -2.64 14.95 15.84
CA ALA A 180 -3.20 16.28 16.03
C ALA A 180 -4.47 16.23 16.91
N ARG A 181 -4.90 17.39 17.42
CA ARG A 181 -6.20 17.49 18.12
C ARG A 181 -7.33 17.16 17.15
N GLY A 182 -8.29 16.34 17.58
CA GLY A 182 -9.47 15.96 16.78
C GLY A 182 -9.38 14.56 16.15
N VAL A 183 -8.19 13.97 16.06
CA VAL A 183 -8.01 12.60 15.57
C VAL A 183 -8.68 11.60 16.51
N LYS A 184 -9.47 10.69 15.96
CA LYS A 184 -10.09 9.61 16.75
C LYS A 184 -9.10 8.46 16.93
N VAL A 185 -8.62 8.25 18.16
CA VAL A 185 -7.74 7.10 18.48
C VAL A 185 -8.45 6.05 19.32
N THR A 186 -8.31 4.78 18.92
CA THR A 186 -8.91 3.61 19.59
C THR A 186 -7.91 2.45 19.70
N GLY A 187 -8.31 1.38 20.38
CA GLY A 187 -7.53 0.14 20.46
C GLY A 187 -6.79 -0.08 21.79
N PRO A 188 -6.28 -1.29 22.02
CA PRO A 188 -5.61 -1.65 23.26
C PRO A 188 -4.32 -0.85 23.50
N ALA A 189 -3.59 -0.48 22.44
CA ALA A 189 -2.33 0.25 22.53
C ALA A 189 -2.51 1.79 22.46
N ARG A 190 -3.71 2.31 22.70
CA ARG A 190 -4.00 3.76 22.67
C ARG A 190 -3.18 4.61 23.66
N ALA A 191 -2.49 3.97 24.61
CA ALA A 191 -1.58 4.66 25.54
C ALA A 191 -0.27 5.09 24.85
N ASN A 192 0.09 4.48 23.71
CA ASN A 192 1.28 4.79 22.92
C ASN A 192 1.07 6.00 22.00
N VAL A 193 0.18 6.91 22.40
CA VAL A 193 -0.20 8.09 21.62
C VAL A 193 0.48 9.31 22.21
N HIS A 194 1.15 10.05 21.34
CA HIS A 194 1.71 11.36 21.64
C HIS A 194 0.87 12.41 20.92
N VAL A 195 0.26 13.32 21.68
CA VAL A 195 -0.49 14.44 21.08
C VAL A 195 0.52 15.51 20.69
N ALA A 196 0.59 15.84 19.40
CA ALA A 196 1.44 16.93 18.93
C ALA A 196 0.90 18.27 19.47
N SER A 197 1.72 19.02 20.18
CA SER A 197 1.39 20.39 20.58
C SER A 197 1.20 21.26 19.34
N SER A 198 0.14 22.07 19.34
CA SER A 198 -0.29 22.93 18.24
C SER A 198 0.89 23.76 17.70
N GLY A 199 1.46 23.36 16.56
CA GLY A 199 2.58 24.07 15.92
C GLY A 199 3.63 23.21 15.21
N LEU A 200 3.55 21.87 15.23
CA LEU A 200 4.65 21.00 14.75
C LEU A 200 4.25 19.94 13.69
N LEU A 201 3.07 20.04 13.10
CA LEU A 201 2.67 19.22 11.95
C LEU A 201 2.47 20.15 10.75
N THR A 202 3.58 20.58 10.14
CA THR A 202 3.63 21.27 8.84
C THR A 202 4.36 20.41 7.84
#